data_AF-A0A2W4P3T2-F1
#
_entry.id   AF-A0A2W4P3T2-F1
#
_cell.length_a   1.000
_cell.length_b   1.000
_cell.length_c   1.000
_cell.angle_alpha   90.00
_cell.angle_beta   90.00
_cell.angle_gamma   90.00
#
_symmetry.space_group_name_H-M   'P 1'
#
loop_
_entity.id
_entity.type
_entity.pdbx_description
1 polymer ?
#
loop_
_entity_poly.entity_id
_entity_poly.type
_entity_poly.pdbx_seq_one_letter_code
_entity_poly.pdbx_strand_id
1 'polypeptide(L)'
;MTAFGPVAAQDEDFIRWDGADDLPVNPLECPTGDAAAEDATDEAADEAEVEVKEYDGGEAIGAPDRAGQPITIVDVPKLIGIGYFNATALGIQQAAEELGNVTAITDGPTEANIDDQITVIENYITQGVDGILFAANDPVAISPVLTAAW
;
A
#
# COMPACT_ATOMS: atom_id res chain seq x y z
N MET A 1 -3.40 -40.91 -28.10
CA MET A 1 -2.48 -39.82 -28.45
C MET A 1 -3.33 -38.77 -29.15
N THR A 2 -3.89 -37.83 -28.38
CA THR A 2 -4.80 -36.80 -28.88
C THR A 2 -4.11 -35.49 -28.61
N ALA A 3 -3.63 -34.84 -29.68
CA ALA A 3 -2.95 -33.57 -29.61
C ALA A 3 -3.96 -32.46 -29.32
N PHE A 4 -3.73 -31.70 -28.24
CA PHE A 4 -4.35 -30.41 -28.04
C PHE A 4 -3.74 -29.43 -29.05
N GLY A 5 -4.57 -28.79 -29.86
CA GLY A 5 -4.17 -27.70 -30.75
C GLY A 5 -3.71 -26.48 -29.94
N PRO A 6 -2.98 -25.54 -30.58
CA PRO A 6 -2.50 -24.34 -29.90
C PRO A 6 -3.67 -23.51 -29.39
N VAL A 7 -3.60 -23.08 -28.13
CA VAL A 7 -4.43 -22.00 -27.59
C VAL A 7 -4.12 -20.76 -28.43
N ALA A 8 -5.13 -20.28 -29.15
CA ALA A 8 -5.05 -19.01 -29.84
C ALA A 8 -4.81 -17.90 -28.80
N ALA A 9 -3.77 -17.09 -29.04
CA ALA A 9 -3.62 -15.81 -28.36
C ALA A 9 -4.88 -14.98 -28.63
N GLN A 10 -5.40 -14.33 -27.59
CA GLN A 10 -6.55 -13.46 -27.71
C GLN A 10 -6.14 -12.21 -28.50
N ASP A 11 -6.54 -12.20 -29.77
CA ASP A 11 -6.35 -11.08 -30.68
C ASP A 11 -7.32 -9.93 -30.35
N GLU A 12 -6.73 -8.73 -30.31
CA GLU A 12 -7.30 -7.41 -30.67
C GLU A 12 -8.56 -6.95 -29.89
N ASP A 13 -8.34 -6.33 -28.71
CA ASP A 13 -9.06 -5.16 -28.16
C ASP A 13 -8.85 -5.05 -26.63
N PHE A 14 -7.60 -5.18 -26.17
CA PHE A 14 -7.25 -4.99 -24.76
C PHE A 14 -7.12 -3.48 -24.50
N ILE A 15 -8.23 -2.79 -24.24
CA ILE A 15 -8.17 -1.50 -23.56
C ILE A 15 -7.52 -1.78 -22.21
N ARG A 16 -6.35 -1.19 -21.97
CA ARG A 16 -5.69 -1.21 -20.67
C ARG A 16 -6.69 -0.63 -19.67
N TRP A 17 -7.32 -1.50 -18.89
CA TRP A 17 -8.21 -1.09 -17.82
C TRP A 17 -7.39 -0.26 -16.82
N ASP A 18 -7.69 1.02 -16.73
CA ASP A 18 -7.01 2.02 -15.89
C ASP A 18 -7.72 2.23 -14.55
N GLY A 19 -8.79 1.46 -14.29
CA GLY A 19 -9.59 1.57 -13.06
C GLY A 19 -10.62 2.69 -13.07
N ALA A 20 -10.75 3.45 -14.17
CA ALA A 20 -11.83 4.43 -14.32
C ALA A 20 -13.14 3.74 -14.76
N ASP A 21 -14.28 4.25 -14.30
CA ASP A 21 -15.58 3.93 -14.88
C ASP A 21 -15.91 4.91 -16.03
N ASP A 22 -16.86 4.56 -16.90
CA ASP A 22 -17.29 5.40 -18.02
C ASP A 22 -18.12 6.63 -17.59
N LEU A 23 -18.15 6.93 -16.29
CA LEU A 23 -18.90 8.07 -15.78
C LEU A 23 -18.11 9.36 -16.01
N PRO A 24 -18.79 10.49 -16.26
CA PRO A 24 -18.11 11.78 -16.35
C PRO A 24 -17.42 12.09 -15.02
N VAL A 25 -16.09 12.03 -15.02
CA VAL A 25 -15.30 12.53 -13.90
C VAL A 25 -15.23 14.05 -13.97
N ASN A 26 -15.44 14.71 -12.83
CA ASN A 26 -15.21 16.14 -12.66
C ASN A 26 -13.99 16.31 -11.74
N PRO A 27 -12.77 16.08 -12.24
CA PRO A 27 -11.58 16.18 -11.41
C PRO A 27 -11.46 17.62 -10.92
N LEU A 28 -11.32 17.78 -9.60
CA LEU A 28 -10.95 19.08 -9.04
C LEU A 28 -9.57 19.45 -9.58
N GLU A 29 -9.41 20.70 -10.03
CA GLU A 29 -8.09 21.17 -10.43
C GLU A 29 -7.15 21.05 -9.23
N CYS A 30 -6.02 20.37 -9.41
CA CYS A 30 -4.92 20.46 -8.44
C CYS A 30 -4.45 21.92 -8.45
N PRO A 31 -4.48 22.63 -7.31
CA PRO A 31 -4.09 24.02 -7.25
C PRO A 31 -2.60 24.12 -7.59
N THR A 32 -2.31 24.49 -8.83
CA THR A 32 -0.95 24.78 -9.29
C THR A 32 -0.75 26.28 -9.14
N GLY A 33 -0.07 26.69 -8.08
CA GLY A 33 0.59 27.99 -7.93
C GLY A 33 -0.30 29.25 -7.95
N ASP A 34 -0.17 30.07 -6.91
CA ASP A 34 -0.77 31.40 -6.70
C ASP A 34 -2.28 31.53 -6.42
N ALA A 35 -3.08 30.45 -6.52
CA ALA A 35 -4.49 30.47 -6.07
C ALA A 35 -4.74 29.71 -4.75
N ALA A 36 -3.73 29.07 -4.17
CA ALA A 36 -3.87 28.21 -2.99
C ALA A 36 -4.00 28.96 -1.65
N ALA A 37 -3.99 30.30 -1.65
CA ALA A 37 -3.78 31.07 -0.42
C ALA A 37 -5.03 31.72 0.19
N GLU A 38 -6.24 31.52 -0.33
CA GLU A 38 -7.38 32.38 0.08
C GLU A 38 -8.56 31.66 0.76
N ASP A 39 -8.53 30.34 1.00
CA ASP A 39 -9.63 29.66 1.73
C ASP A 39 -9.20 28.56 2.72
N ALA A 40 -7.92 28.48 3.07
CA ALA A 40 -7.47 27.67 4.20
C ALA A 40 -7.50 28.53 5.47
N THR A 41 -8.68 28.71 6.07
CA THR A 41 -8.77 29.24 7.43
C THR A 41 -8.21 28.21 8.41
N ASP A 42 -7.02 28.54 8.94
CA ASP A 42 -6.53 28.25 10.29
C ASP A 42 -7.08 27.00 10.99
N GLU A 43 -6.40 25.87 10.80
CA GLU A 43 -6.12 24.95 11.91
C GLU A 43 -4.64 24.58 11.80
N ALA A 44 -3.83 25.28 12.58
CA ALA A 44 -2.38 25.11 12.65
C ALA A 44 -2.04 23.73 13.27
N ALA A 45 -1.97 22.71 12.43
CA ALA A 45 -1.07 21.59 12.69
C ALA A 45 0.35 22.07 12.35
N ASP A 46 1.27 21.86 13.28
CA ASP A 46 2.71 22.07 13.13
C ASP A 46 3.22 21.13 12.02
N GLU A 47 3.05 21.56 10.77
CA GLU A 47 3.48 20.82 9.59
C GLU A 47 5.01 20.94 9.51
N ALA A 48 5.69 19.94 10.05
CA ALA A 48 7.06 19.68 9.66
C ALA A 48 7.10 19.63 8.13
N GLU A 49 7.83 20.57 7.52
CA GLU A 49 7.98 20.67 6.07
C GLU A 49 8.40 19.30 5.51
N VAL A 50 7.46 18.57 4.92
CA VAL A 50 7.75 17.31 4.23
C VAL A 50 8.42 17.70 2.92
N GLU A 51 9.75 17.73 2.93
CA GLU A 51 10.55 17.93 1.72
C GLU A 51 10.20 16.82 0.72
N VAL A 52 9.44 17.18 -0.32
CA VAL A 52 9.05 16.27 -1.40
C VAL A 52 10.30 15.87 -2.15
N LYS A 53 10.87 14.72 -1.81
CA LYS A 53 12.02 14.16 -2.52
C LYS A 53 11.62 13.80 -3.95
N GLU A 54 12.55 13.96 -4.88
CA GLU A 54 12.39 13.45 -6.25
C GLU A 54 12.20 11.92 -6.19
N TYR A 55 11.21 11.40 -6.92
CA TYR A 55 10.90 9.98 -6.93
C TYR A 55 12.09 9.17 -7.47
N ASP A 56 12.63 8.29 -6.64
CA ASP A 56 13.85 7.52 -6.91
C ASP A 56 13.59 6.20 -7.67
N GLY A 57 12.37 5.98 -8.13
CA GLY A 57 11.98 4.72 -8.78
C GLY A 57 11.69 3.57 -7.80
N GLY A 58 11.77 3.80 -6.49
CA GLY A 58 11.57 2.77 -5.48
C GLY A 58 12.71 1.74 -5.43
N GLU A 59 13.91 2.09 -5.91
CA GLU A 59 15.07 1.21 -5.81
C GLU A 59 15.54 1.10 -4.36
N ALA A 60 15.52 -0.11 -3.81
CA ALA A 60 15.94 -0.34 -2.44
C ALA A 60 17.45 -0.13 -2.27
N ILE A 61 17.85 0.77 -1.36
CA ILE A 61 19.26 1.03 -1.04
C ILE A 61 19.75 -0.03 -0.05
N GLY A 62 20.74 -0.84 -0.46
CA GLY A 62 21.36 -1.83 0.43
C GLY A 62 20.47 -3.01 0.80
N ALA A 63 19.50 -3.36 -0.05
CA ALA A 63 18.59 -4.46 0.22
C ALA A 63 19.33 -5.78 0.50
N PRO A 64 18.96 -6.51 1.57
CA PRO A 64 19.53 -7.83 1.82
C PRO A 64 19.16 -8.80 0.70
N ASP A 65 20.08 -9.70 0.36
CA ASP A 65 19.77 -10.82 -0.55
C ASP A 65 18.85 -11.82 0.16
N ARG A 66 17.56 -11.75 -0.19
CA ARG A 66 16.47 -12.58 0.34
C ARG A 66 15.95 -13.58 -0.70
N ALA A 67 16.62 -13.72 -1.84
CA ALA A 67 16.13 -14.55 -2.93
C ALA A 67 16.00 -16.02 -2.50
N GLY A 68 14.78 -16.58 -2.59
CA GLY A 68 14.48 -17.96 -2.19
C GLY A 68 14.52 -18.22 -0.69
N GLN A 69 14.71 -17.20 0.15
CA GLN A 69 14.62 -17.32 1.60
C GLN A 69 13.16 -17.19 2.06
N PRO A 70 12.78 -17.77 3.21
CA PRO A 70 11.49 -17.49 3.83
C PRO A 70 11.37 -16.00 4.16
N ILE A 71 10.26 -15.40 3.77
CA ILE A 71 9.93 -13.99 4.03
C ILE A 71 8.62 -13.95 4.79
N THR A 72 8.60 -13.28 5.94
CA THR A 72 7.37 -13.02 6.69
C THR A 72 6.98 -11.57 6.53
N ILE A 73 5.79 -11.31 6.01
CA ILE A 73 5.24 -9.96 5.87
C ILE A 73 3.95 -9.82 6.68
N VAL A 74 3.68 -8.61 7.12
CA VAL A 74 2.37 -8.23 7.67
C VAL A 74 1.68 -7.22 6.76
N ASP A 75 0.39 -7.41 6.55
CA ASP A 75 -0.56 -6.49 5.93
C ASP A 75 -1.38 -5.81 7.03
N VAL A 76 -1.21 -4.50 7.15
CA VAL A 76 -1.86 -3.63 8.13
C VAL A 76 -2.85 -2.69 7.43
N PRO A 77 -4.12 -3.11 7.24
CA PRO A 77 -5.13 -2.24 6.64
C PRO A 77 -5.51 -1.08 7.57
N LYS A 78 -6.34 -0.16 7.06
CA LYS A 78 -6.92 0.91 7.90
C LYS A 78 -7.74 0.38 9.06
N LEU A 79 -8.49 -0.69 8.79
CA LEU A 79 -9.22 -1.48 9.77
C LEU A 79 -9.53 -2.87 9.21
N ILE A 80 -9.73 -3.84 10.08
CA ILE A 80 -10.20 -5.18 9.74
C ILE A 80 -11.73 -5.27 9.78
N GLY A 81 -12.29 -6.30 9.13
CA GLY A 81 -13.72 -6.64 9.26
C GLY A 81 -14.64 -6.01 8.20
N ILE A 82 -14.10 -5.24 7.25
CA ILE A 82 -14.86 -4.71 6.11
C ILE A 82 -14.53 -5.44 4.81
N GLY A 83 -15.51 -5.52 3.91
CA GLY A 83 -15.39 -6.28 2.65
C GLY A 83 -14.22 -5.83 1.76
N TYR A 84 -13.91 -4.53 1.72
CA TYR A 84 -12.79 -4.00 0.95
C TYR A 84 -11.44 -4.56 1.41
N PHE A 85 -11.10 -4.42 2.69
CA PHE A 85 -9.82 -4.91 3.22
C PHE A 85 -9.76 -6.44 3.32
N ASN A 86 -10.90 -7.12 3.47
CA ASN A 86 -10.94 -8.57 3.36
C ASN A 86 -10.58 -9.05 1.94
N ALA A 87 -11.02 -8.32 0.91
CA ALA A 87 -10.69 -8.63 -0.48
C ALA A 87 -9.20 -8.37 -0.79
N THR A 88 -8.62 -7.27 -0.28
CA THR A 88 -7.19 -7.00 -0.44
C THR A 88 -6.34 -8.04 0.29
N ALA A 89 -6.71 -8.39 1.53
CA ALA A 89 -6.04 -9.43 2.30
C ALA A 89 -6.06 -10.79 1.57
N LEU A 90 -7.18 -11.16 0.96
CA LEU A 90 -7.27 -12.37 0.15
C LEU A 90 -6.31 -12.35 -1.04
N GLY A 91 -6.23 -11.22 -1.77
CA GLY A 91 -5.30 -11.08 -2.89
C GLY A 91 -3.83 -11.18 -2.45
N ILE A 92 -3.49 -10.58 -1.31
CA ILE A 92 -2.14 -10.68 -0.71
C ILE A 92 -1.81 -12.13 -0.33
N GLN A 93 -2.76 -12.85 0.27
CA GLN A 93 -2.56 -14.26 0.63
C GLN A 93 -2.35 -15.12 -0.62
N GLN A 94 -3.14 -14.93 -1.67
CA GLN A 94 -2.99 -15.65 -2.93
C GLN A 94 -1.62 -15.37 -3.58
N ALA A 95 -1.17 -14.11 -3.60
CA ALA A 95 0.15 -13.76 -4.11
C ALA A 95 1.28 -14.39 -3.29
N ALA A 96 1.14 -14.43 -1.96
CA ALA A 96 2.11 -15.09 -1.09
C ALA A 96 2.19 -16.61 -1.37
N GLU A 97 1.05 -17.27 -1.60
CA GLU A 97 0.98 -18.68 -2.01
C GLU A 97 1.66 -18.92 -3.37
N GLU A 98 1.43 -18.05 -4.35
CA GLU A 98 2.06 -18.13 -5.67
C GLU A 98 3.58 -17.99 -5.63
N LEU A 99 4.09 -17.15 -4.73
CA LEU A 99 5.53 -16.96 -4.52
C LEU A 99 6.17 -18.16 -3.80
N GLY A 100 5.43 -18.84 -2.93
CA GLY A 100 5.84 -20.09 -2.28
C GLY A 100 6.92 -19.96 -1.20
N ASN A 101 7.54 -18.79 -1.04
CA ASN A 101 8.49 -18.48 0.04
C ASN A 101 8.03 -17.31 0.94
N VAL A 102 6.83 -16.77 0.70
CA VAL A 102 6.27 -15.65 1.46
C VAL A 102 5.15 -16.14 2.38
N THR A 103 5.18 -15.71 3.64
CA THR A 103 4.07 -15.85 4.58
C THR A 103 3.48 -14.47 4.83
N ALA A 104 2.21 -14.28 4.50
CA ALA A 104 1.49 -13.02 4.72
C ALA A 104 0.53 -13.16 5.90
N ILE A 105 0.63 -12.21 6.84
CA ILE A 105 -0.25 -12.10 8.01
C ILE A 105 -1.08 -10.83 7.81
N THR A 106 -2.40 -10.90 7.99
CA THR A 106 -3.22 -9.67 8.03
C THR A 106 -3.60 -9.38 9.48
N ASP A 107 -3.26 -8.20 9.96
CA ASP A 107 -3.59 -7.74 11.29
C ASP A 107 -3.72 -6.21 11.31
N GLY A 108 -4.64 -5.69 12.11
CA GLY A 108 -4.94 -4.27 12.11
C GLY A 108 -6.04 -3.91 13.09
N PRO A 109 -6.31 -2.61 13.26
CA PRO A 109 -7.30 -2.14 14.21
C PRO A 109 -8.72 -2.53 13.77
N THR A 110 -9.67 -2.63 14.71
CA THR A 110 -11.09 -2.88 14.38
C THR A 110 -11.83 -1.61 13.95
N GLU A 111 -11.23 -0.45 14.20
CA GLU A 111 -11.74 0.87 13.84
C GLU A 111 -10.61 1.66 13.15
N ALA A 112 -10.96 2.68 12.36
CA ALA A 112 -9.97 3.56 11.74
C ALA A 112 -9.36 4.50 12.79
N ASN A 113 -8.39 3.98 13.54
CA ASN A 113 -7.69 4.69 14.61
C ASN A 113 -6.18 4.74 14.34
N ILE A 114 -5.57 5.90 14.57
CA ILE A 114 -4.15 6.16 14.28
C ILE A 114 -3.25 5.44 15.29
N ASP A 115 -3.52 5.60 16.59
CA ASP A 115 -2.72 5.04 17.68
C ASP A 115 -2.74 3.50 17.67
N ASP A 116 -3.92 2.92 17.39
CA ASP A 116 -4.05 1.47 17.28
C ASP A 116 -3.25 0.92 16.09
N GLN A 117 -3.28 1.63 14.94
CA GLN A 117 -2.50 1.22 13.77
C GLN A 117 -0.99 1.30 14.04
N ILE A 118 -0.52 2.38 14.69
CA ILE A 118 0.89 2.53 15.09
C ILE A 118 1.28 1.37 16.03
N THR A 119 0.45 1.07 17.02
CA THR A 119 0.70 -0.01 17.99
C THR A 119 0.85 -1.36 17.30
N VAL A 120 -0.01 -1.67 16.33
CA VAL A 120 0.08 -2.92 15.54
C VAL A 120 1.40 -2.97 14.78
N ILE A 121 1.78 -1.89 14.10
CA ILE A 121 3.02 -1.81 13.32
C ILE A 121 4.26 -1.99 14.22
N GLU A 122 4.32 -1.29 15.36
CA GLU A 122 5.42 -1.42 16.33
C GLU A 122 5.58 -2.86 16.84
N ASN A 123 4.48 -3.55 17.09
CA ASN A 123 4.49 -4.94 17.53
C ASN A 123 5.10 -5.86 16.47
N TYR A 124 4.81 -5.65 15.18
CA TYR A 124 5.39 -6.47 14.10
C TYR A 124 6.83 -6.10 13.78
N ILE A 125 7.21 -4.82 13.89
CA ILE A 125 8.61 -4.39 13.84
C ILE A 125 9.41 -5.12 14.94
N THR A 126 8.89 -5.13 16.17
CA THR A 126 9.52 -5.81 17.31
C THR A 126 9.62 -7.32 17.12
N GLN A 127 8.63 -7.93 16.46
CA GLN A 127 8.66 -9.35 16.10
C GLN A 127 9.65 -9.68 14.98
N GLY A 128 10.20 -8.66 14.30
CA GLY A 128 11.20 -8.85 13.25
C GLY A 128 10.61 -9.40 11.96
N VAL A 129 9.41 -8.94 11.57
CA VAL A 129 8.89 -9.21 10.21
C VAL A 129 9.83 -8.63 9.16
N ASP A 130 9.86 -9.26 7.99
CA ASP A 130 10.73 -8.87 6.87
C ASP A 130 10.13 -7.75 6.02
N GLY A 131 8.83 -7.48 6.16
CA GLY A 131 8.14 -6.42 5.42
C GLY A 131 6.79 -6.06 6.03
N ILE A 132 6.38 -4.81 5.82
CA ILE A 132 5.11 -4.25 6.26
C ILE A 132 4.42 -3.64 5.05
N LEU A 133 3.24 -4.16 4.72
CA LEU A 133 2.29 -3.54 3.81
C LEU A 133 1.30 -2.77 4.69
N PHE A 134 0.96 -1.53 4.35
CA PHE A 134 0.03 -0.77 5.17
C PHE A 134 -0.86 0.17 4.35
N ALA A 135 -2.08 0.42 4.85
CA ALA A 135 -2.95 1.47 4.37
C ALA A 135 -3.10 2.53 5.48
N ALA A 136 -2.45 3.67 5.32
CA ALA A 136 -2.33 4.68 6.37
C ALA A 136 -3.69 5.24 6.83
N ASN A 137 -3.92 5.27 8.14
CA ASN A 137 -5.02 6.00 8.77
C ASN A 137 -4.74 7.51 8.79
N ASP A 138 -3.47 7.90 8.90
CA ASP A 138 -3.03 9.30 8.83
C ASP A 138 -1.77 9.42 7.95
N PRO A 139 -1.69 10.43 7.05
CA PRO A 139 -0.57 10.58 6.12
C PRO A 139 0.75 10.99 6.77
N VAL A 140 0.75 11.56 7.99
CA VAL A 140 1.94 12.14 8.64
C VAL A 140 2.34 11.34 9.88
N ALA A 141 1.39 11.01 10.75
CA ALA A 141 1.64 10.41 12.06
C ALA A 141 2.31 9.02 11.98
N ILE A 142 2.21 8.33 10.84
CA ILE A 142 2.83 7.03 10.61
C ILE A 142 4.33 7.12 10.29
N SER A 143 4.84 8.28 9.86
CA SER A 143 6.23 8.42 9.41
C SER A 143 7.28 8.09 10.48
N PRO A 144 7.16 8.54 11.74
CA PRO A 144 8.17 8.28 12.76
C PRO A 144 8.34 6.79 13.06
N VAL A 145 7.24 6.02 13.14
CA VAL A 145 7.30 4.58 13.41
C VAL A 145 7.96 3.81 12.25
N LEU A 146 7.67 4.20 11.01
CA LEU A 146 8.27 3.57 9.83
C LEU A 146 9.76 3.91 9.67
N THR A 147 10.15 5.14 10.02
CA THR A 147 11.56 5.58 9.96
C THR A 147 12.40 4.97 11.08
N ALA A 148 11.79 4.66 12.23
CA ALA A 148 12.46 3.96 13.31
C ALA A 148 12.67 2.46 13.01
N ALA A 149 11.94 1.91 12.05
CA ALA A 149 11.96 0.49 11.75
C ALA A 149 13.33 0.04 11.23
N TRP A 150 13.96 0.78 10.30
CA TRP A 150 15.21 0.41 9.62
C TRP A 150 16.04 1.62 9.16
#